data_AF-A0A1Q7AD62-F1
#
_entry.id   AF-A0A1Q7AD62-F1
#
_cell.length_a   1.000
_cell.length_b   1.000
_cell.length_c   1.000
_cell.angle_alpha   90.00
_cell.angle_beta   90.00
_cell.angle_gamma   90.00
#
_symmetry.space_group_name_H-M   'P 1'
#
loop_
_entity.id
_entity.type
_entity.pdbx_description
1 polymer ?
#
loop_
_entity_poly.entity_id
_entity_poly.type
_entity_poly.pdbx_seq_one_letter_code
_entity_poly.pdbx_strand_id
1 'polypeptide(L)'
;MQLPELPNTLNILGDDYIALELATLFGRLGVEVKLYSPGEQILAGCDPTALRLVQSGLRKLGIQTATKTAIEYVTDRPVVISQGVSPHTAGLHLDAVGVNTSSNGGIAVNAMQQSSVPHILAVGDCTGGRALASVAMKQGKVAAEVLSGQRVQFAPLVTPLVVHTAPEIAMVGYLADEATQAGYPVVTGRFPLAANGRALTLGKDNGVALIVANADDGVLLGATIAGPRAGDLIGQAALAIEMGATLTDLAEILYAHPSLSEVLLESAENALGRAIHILSKG
;
A
#
# COMPACT_ATOMS: atom_id res chain seq x y z
N MET A 1 -4.83 4.64 23.96
CA MET A 1 -5.64 5.86 24.13
C MET A 1 -7.04 5.42 24.53
N GLN A 2 -7.54 5.78 25.71
CA GLN A 2 -8.96 5.60 26.03
C GLN A 2 -9.66 6.91 25.68
N LEU A 3 -10.42 6.92 24.59
CA LEU A 3 -11.28 8.04 24.20
C LEU A 3 -12.72 7.63 24.54
N PRO A 4 -13.21 7.95 25.76
CA PRO A 4 -14.58 7.60 26.14
C PRO A 4 -15.62 8.36 25.29
N GLU A 5 -15.24 9.50 24.72
CA GLU A 5 -16.06 10.34 23.86
C GLU A 5 -15.22 10.87 22.68
N LEU A 6 -15.88 11.30 21.61
CA LEU A 6 -15.21 11.93 20.47
C LEU A 6 -14.68 13.31 20.88
N PRO A 7 -13.41 13.63 20.61
CA PRO A 7 -12.90 14.96 20.85
C PRO A 7 -13.45 15.94 19.80
N ASN A 8 -13.61 17.22 20.15
CA ASN A 8 -14.00 18.25 19.17
C ASN A 8 -12.92 18.44 18.09
N THR A 9 -11.65 18.35 18.50
CA THR A 9 -10.47 18.52 17.65
C THR A 9 -9.49 17.36 17.84
N LEU A 10 -8.76 17.00 16.79
CA LEU A 10 -7.71 15.99 16.86
C LEU A 10 -6.50 16.37 16.00
N ASN A 11 -5.34 16.45 16.63
CA ASN A 11 -4.07 16.62 15.93
C ASN A 11 -3.44 15.25 15.68
N ILE A 12 -2.97 15.01 14.47
CA ILE A 12 -2.30 13.76 14.09
C ILE A 12 -0.96 14.13 13.50
N LEU A 13 0.13 13.64 14.08
CA LEU A 13 1.47 13.76 13.52
C LEU A 13 1.87 12.41 12.91
N GLY A 14 2.06 12.36 11.59
CA GLY A 14 2.49 11.19 10.85
C GLY A 14 2.23 11.34 9.35
N ASP A 15 3.00 10.59 8.56
CA ASP A 15 2.90 10.54 7.09
C ASP A 15 2.72 9.12 6.56
N ASP A 16 2.41 8.16 7.43
CA ASP A 16 2.16 6.76 7.10
C ASP A 16 0.66 6.45 6.90
N TYR A 17 0.36 5.22 6.48
CA TYR A 17 -1.01 4.77 6.25
C TYR A 17 -1.89 4.84 7.52
N ILE A 18 -1.32 4.63 8.71
CA ILE A 18 -2.03 4.67 9.99
C ILE A 18 -2.53 6.11 10.25
N ALA A 19 -1.66 7.11 10.07
CA ALA A 19 -2.01 8.51 10.25
C ALA A 19 -3.15 8.93 9.30
N LEU A 20 -3.08 8.50 8.03
CA LEU A 20 -4.08 8.85 7.02
C LEU A 20 -5.43 8.16 7.28
N GLU A 21 -5.43 6.91 7.71
CA GLU A 21 -6.65 6.17 8.07
C GLU A 21 -7.32 6.77 9.31
N LEU A 22 -6.55 7.09 10.35
CA LEU A 22 -7.07 7.76 11.55
C LEU A 22 -7.63 9.14 11.19
N ALA A 23 -6.92 9.94 10.39
CA ALA A 23 -7.41 11.23 9.94
C ALA A 23 -8.74 11.10 9.20
N THR A 24 -8.83 10.14 8.28
CA THR A 24 -10.05 9.86 7.51
C THR A 24 -11.19 9.41 8.43
N LEU A 25 -10.93 8.50 9.37
CA LEU A 25 -11.90 8.00 10.33
C LEU A 25 -12.50 9.13 11.16
N PHE A 26 -11.65 9.92 11.82
CA PHE A 26 -12.12 11.00 12.69
C PHE A 26 -12.77 12.14 11.91
N GLY A 27 -12.28 12.49 10.73
CA GLY A 27 -12.93 13.47 9.86
C GLY A 27 -14.34 13.01 9.43
N ARG A 28 -14.53 11.72 9.14
CA ARG A 28 -15.86 11.15 8.85
C ARG A 28 -16.80 11.17 10.06
N LEU A 29 -16.26 11.13 11.27
CA LEU A 29 -17.02 11.25 12.51
C LEU A 29 -17.32 12.71 12.88
N GLY A 30 -16.91 13.68 12.06
CA GLY A 30 -17.18 15.10 12.26
C GLY A 30 -16.20 15.81 13.20
N VAL A 31 -15.08 15.17 13.55
CA VAL A 31 -14.02 15.78 14.35
C VAL A 31 -13.21 16.75 13.49
N GLU A 32 -12.85 17.91 14.03
CA GLU A 32 -11.91 18.81 13.36
C GLU A 32 -10.49 18.23 13.42
N VAL A 33 -10.02 17.68 12.30
CA VAL A 33 -8.70 17.01 12.23
C VAL A 33 -7.66 17.91 11.58
N LYS A 34 -6.48 17.99 12.21
CA LYS A 34 -5.25 18.53 11.62
C LYS A 34 -4.21 17.42 11.50
N LEU A 35 -3.79 17.11 10.27
CA LEU A 35 -2.78 16.11 9.95
C LEU A 35 -1.45 16.80 9.61
N TYR A 36 -0.43 16.50 10.38
CA TYR A 36 0.93 17.02 10.25
C TYR A 36 1.85 15.92 9.74
N SER A 37 2.45 16.11 8.57
CA SER A 37 3.49 15.24 8.04
C SER A 37 4.87 15.81 8.40
N PRO A 38 5.78 15.01 8.98
CA PRO A 38 7.16 15.40 9.18
C PRO A 38 7.94 15.51 7.85
N GLY A 39 7.56 14.72 6.84
CA GLY A 39 8.17 14.71 5.51
C GLY A 39 7.65 15.81 4.57
N GLU A 40 8.09 15.75 3.31
CA GLU A 40 7.64 16.69 2.27
C GLU A 40 6.19 16.44 1.81
N GLN A 41 5.74 15.19 1.92
CA GLN A 41 4.41 14.75 1.51
C GLN A 41 3.81 13.79 2.54
N ILE A 42 2.50 13.61 2.47
CA ILE A 42 1.82 12.50 3.14
C ILE A 42 1.97 11.23 2.28
N LEU A 43 2.01 10.06 2.90
CA LEU A 43 2.12 8.76 2.25
C LEU A 43 3.27 8.67 1.25
N ALA A 44 4.50 8.59 1.77
CA ALA A 44 5.69 8.35 0.95
C ALA A 44 5.57 7.05 0.12
N GLY A 45 6.18 7.03 -1.07
CA GLY A 45 6.09 5.89 -1.99
C GLY A 45 4.75 5.77 -2.72
N CYS A 46 3.94 6.83 -2.73
CA CYS A 46 2.69 6.88 -3.49
C CYS A 46 2.87 7.65 -4.80
N ASP A 47 2.24 7.19 -5.88
CA ASP A 47 2.14 7.95 -7.13
C ASP A 47 1.51 9.34 -6.89
N PRO A 48 2.12 10.45 -7.36
CA PRO A 48 1.61 11.80 -7.13
C PRO A 48 0.18 12.04 -7.66
N THR A 49 -0.23 11.36 -8.73
CA THR A 49 -1.57 11.47 -9.30
C THR A 49 -2.61 10.83 -8.38
N ALA A 50 -2.31 9.65 -7.85
CA ALA A 50 -3.16 8.99 -6.87
C ALA A 50 -3.19 9.78 -5.54
N LEU A 51 -2.03 10.29 -5.10
CA LEU A 51 -1.91 11.07 -3.88
C LEU A 51 -2.75 12.35 -3.90
N ARG A 52 -2.79 13.06 -5.03
CA ARG A 52 -3.64 14.26 -5.18
C ARG A 52 -5.12 13.97 -4.97
N LEU A 53 -5.60 12.77 -5.34
CA LEU A 53 -6.98 12.35 -5.11
C LEU A 53 -7.25 12.12 -3.62
N VAL A 54 -6.32 11.47 -2.92
CA VAL A 54 -6.39 11.29 -1.46
C VAL A 54 -6.39 12.65 -0.75
N GLN A 55 -5.48 13.56 -1.12
CA GLN A 55 -5.44 14.91 -0.56
C GLN A 55 -6.74 15.70 -0.81
N SER A 56 -7.33 15.59 -2.00
CA SER A 56 -8.65 16.18 -2.29
C SER A 56 -9.74 15.59 -1.39
N GLY A 57 -9.70 14.27 -1.20
CA GLY A 57 -10.55 13.52 -0.30
C GLY A 57 -10.49 13.99 1.15
N LEU A 58 -9.28 14.11 1.69
CA LEU A 58 -9.03 14.64 3.04
C LEU A 58 -9.61 16.06 3.19
N ARG A 59 -9.38 16.95 2.22
CA ARG A 59 -9.93 18.31 2.23
C ARG A 59 -11.47 18.32 2.20
N LYS A 60 -12.11 17.43 1.45
CA LYS A 60 -13.58 17.30 1.43
C LYS A 60 -14.16 16.86 2.77
N LEU A 61 -13.38 16.16 3.59
CA LEU A 61 -13.72 15.81 4.97
C LEU A 61 -13.39 16.92 5.98
N GLY A 62 -12.95 18.09 5.52
CA GLY A 62 -12.55 19.20 6.41
C GLY A 62 -11.20 19.02 7.09
N ILE A 63 -10.42 17.99 6.70
CA ILE A 63 -9.13 17.69 7.30
C ILE A 63 -8.09 18.68 6.77
N GLN A 64 -7.42 19.38 7.69
CA GLN A 64 -6.33 20.30 7.38
C GLN A 64 -5.01 19.53 7.35
N THR A 65 -4.17 19.77 6.34
CA THR A 65 -2.88 19.08 6.20
C THR A 65 -1.74 20.09 6.19
N ALA A 66 -0.68 19.83 6.95
CA ALA A 66 0.57 20.56 6.89
C ALA A 66 1.74 19.58 6.76
N THR A 67 2.72 19.88 5.90
CA THR A 67 3.93 19.06 5.72
C THR A 67 5.14 19.74 6.37
N LYS A 68 6.29 19.06 6.41
CA LYS A 68 7.53 19.55 7.02
C LYS A 68 7.34 20.06 8.45
N THR A 69 6.45 19.43 9.21
CA THR A 69 6.12 19.84 10.59
C THR A 69 6.73 18.87 11.59
N ALA A 70 7.66 19.38 12.40
CA ALA A 70 8.23 18.62 13.52
C ALA A 70 7.26 18.58 14.72
N ILE A 71 7.38 17.53 15.54
CA ILE A 71 6.53 17.30 16.71
C ILE A 71 6.48 18.48 17.69
N GLU A 72 7.59 19.20 17.85
CA GLU A 72 7.74 20.34 18.77
C GLU A 72 6.78 21.49 18.44
N TYR A 73 6.31 21.58 17.19
CA TYR A 73 5.37 22.59 16.75
C TYR A 73 3.89 22.18 16.94
N VAL A 74 3.62 20.92 17.29
CA VAL A 74 2.26 20.41 17.53
C VAL A 74 1.94 20.46 19.03
N THR A 75 1.46 21.62 19.48
CA THR A 75 1.23 21.90 20.91
C THR A 75 -0.19 21.61 21.37
N ASP A 76 -1.18 21.68 20.47
CA ASP A 76 -2.59 21.46 20.76
C ASP A 76 -2.89 19.99 21.10
N ARG A 77 -3.76 19.76 22.09
CA ARG A 77 -4.17 18.43 22.57
C ARG A 77 -5.66 18.16 22.27
N PRO A 78 -6.07 16.90 22.04
CA PRO A 78 -5.22 15.70 22.00
C PRO A 78 -4.37 15.62 20.72
N VAL A 79 -3.25 14.91 20.82
CA VAL A 79 -2.38 14.58 19.68
C VAL A 79 -2.18 13.06 19.61
N VAL A 80 -2.27 12.51 18.41
CA VAL A 80 -1.89 11.15 18.07
C VAL A 80 -0.61 11.20 17.24
N ILE A 81 0.34 10.34 17.56
CA ILE A 81 1.63 10.26 16.86
C ILE A 81 1.70 8.91 16.18
N SER A 82 1.92 8.92 14.87
CA SER A 82 2.22 7.75 14.05
C SER A 82 3.56 7.96 13.36
N GLN A 83 4.57 7.20 13.80
CA GLN A 83 5.94 7.27 13.27
C GLN A 83 6.42 5.88 12.88
N GLY A 84 5.51 5.08 12.31
CA GLY A 84 5.74 3.66 12.09
C GLY A 84 5.69 2.82 13.35
N VAL A 85 6.13 1.57 13.20
CA VAL A 85 6.10 0.55 14.24
C VAL A 85 7.50 -0.02 14.45
N SER A 86 7.78 -0.51 15.66
CA SER A 86 9.05 -1.11 16.01
C SER A 86 8.85 -2.54 16.55
N PRO A 87 9.77 -3.47 16.29
CA PRO A 87 9.68 -4.83 16.82
C PRO A 87 9.60 -4.83 18.35
N HIS A 88 8.63 -5.57 18.88
CA HIS A 88 8.50 -5.76 20.32
C HIS A 88 9.18 -7.07 20.75
N THR A 89 10.51 -7.02 20.93
CA THR A 89 11.35 -8.16 21.30
C THR A 89 11.90 -8.08 22.73
N ALA A 90 11.68 -6.96 23.40
CA ALA A 90 12.10 -6.74 24.79
C ALA A 90 11.41 -7.74 25.73
N GLY A 91 12.17 -8.27 26.70
CA GLY A 91 11.65 -9.23 27.68
C GLY A 91 11.50 -10.67 27.18
N LEU A 92 11.83 -10.97 25.91
CA LEU A 92 11.81 -12.34 25.38
C LEU A 92 13.04 -13.17 25.75
N HIS A 93 14.06 -12.57 26.37
CA HIS A 93 15.32 -13.23 26.77
C HIS A 93 16.00 -14.00 25.61
N LEU A 94 16.00 -13.41 24.41
CA LEU A 94 16.52 -14.05 23.18
C LEU A 94 17.98 -14.53 23.32
N ASP A 95 18.82 -13.77 24.02
CA ASP A 95 20.23 -14.14 24.27
C ASP A 95 20.35 -15.44 25.07
N ALA A 96 19.43 -15.69 26.01
CA ALA A 96 19.44 -16.90 26.85
C ALA A 96 19.19 -18.17 26.04
N VAL A 97 18.58 -18.04 24.85
CA VAL A 97 18.32 -19.13 23.92
C VAL A 97 19.15 -19.05 22.64
N GLY A 98 20.12 -18.12 22.56
CA GLY A 98 21.03 -17.97 21.41
C GLY A 98 20.38 -17.43 20.13
N VAL A 99 19.28 -16.68 20.24
CA VAL A 99 18.60 -16.06 19.09
C VAL A 99 19.12 -14.66 18.85
N ASN A 100 19.68 -14.41 17.67
CA ASN A 100 20.21 -13.10 17.31
C ASN A 100 19.11 -12.13 16.87
N THR A 101 19.32 -10.84 17.15
CA THR A 101 18.52 -9.73 16.63
C THR A 101 19.24 -8.99 15.50
N SER A 102 18.46 -8.45 14.58
CA SER A 102 18.91 -7.49 13.55
C SER A 102 19.17 -6.10 14.16
N SER A 103 19.83 -5.22 13.40
CA SER A 103 20.16 -3.85 13.83
C SER A 103 18.94 -2.98 14.19
N ASN A 104 17.75 -3.31 13.65
CA ASN A 104 16.49 -2.65 13.97
C ASN A 104 15.75 -3.26 15.18
N GLY A 105 16.39 -4.18 15.93
CA GLY A 105 15.83 -4.84 17.12
C GLY A 105 14.88 -6.01 16.83
N GLY A 106 14.62 -6.33 15.56
CA GLY A 106 13.82 -7.50 15.17
C GLY A 106 14.59 -8.81 15.31
N ILE A 107 13.89 -9.93 15.47
CA ILE A 107 14.50 -11.27 15.44
C ILE A 107 15.03 -11.54 14.03
N ALA A 108 16.33 -11.82 13.90
CA ALA A 108 16.95 -12.11 12.62
C ALA A 108 16.48 -13.48 12.12
N VAL A 109 15.84 -13.52 10.94
CA VAL A 109 15.35 -14.76 10.32
C VAL A 109 15.80 -14.91 8.88
N ASN A 110 15.93 -16.15 8.42
CA ASN A 110 16.14 -16.47 7.00
C ASN A 110 14.80 -16.54 6.23
N ALA A 111 14.84 -16.86 4.93
CA ALA A 111 13.62 -16.98 4.10
C ALA A 111 12.67 -18.10 4.58
N MET A 112 13.17 -19.10 5.31
CA MET A 112 12.37 -20.18 5.93
C MET A 112 11.82 -19.77 7.31
N GLN A 113 11.93 -18.50 7.69
CA GLN A 113 11.51 -17.95 8.99
C GLN A 113 12.27 -18.51 10.20
N GLN A 114 13.39 -19.19 9.98
CA GLN A 114 14.23 -19.72 11.05
C GLN A 114 15.15 -18.64 11.58
N SER A 115 15.27 -18.59 12.90
CA SER A 115 16.26 -17.76 13.60
C SER A 115 17.66 -18.37 13.53
N SER A 116 18.60 -17.81 14.29
CA SER A 116 19.94 -18.40 14.50
C SER A 116 19.90 -19.78 15.17
N VAL A 117 18.78 -20.14 15.79
CA VAL A 117 18.52 -21.51 16.28
C VAL A 117 17.49 -22.17 15.36
N PRO A 118 17.85 -23.25 14.63
CA PRO A 118 17.02 -23.77 13.52
C PRO A 118 15.60 -24.20 13.87
N HIS A 119 15.34 -24.56 15.13
CA HIS A 119 14.02 -24.98 15.62
C HIS A 119 13.24 -23.83 16.30
N ILE A 120 13.82 -22.63 16.38
CA ILE A 120 13.14 -21.41 16.84
C ILE A 120 12.88 -20.53 15.61
N LEU A 121 11.61 -20.26 15.33
CA LEU A 121 11.17 -19.44 14.20
C LEU A 121 10.51 -18.16 14.70
N ALA A 122 10.55 -17.11 13.89
CA ALA A 122 9.87 -15.84 14.16
C ALA A 122 9.20 -15.32 12.90
N VAL A 123 8.03 -14.67 13.06
CA VAL A 123 7.19 -14.20 11.96
C VAL A 123 6.53 -12.87 12.31
N GLY A 124 6.16 -12.10 11.30
CA GLY A 124 5.49 -10.82 11.45
C GLY A 124 6.39 -9.75 12.06
N ASP A 125 5.76 -8.77 12.70
CA ASP A 125 6.38 -7.53 13.13
C ASP A 125 7.58 -7.72 14.08
N CYS A 126 7.63 -8.82 14.83
CA CYS A 126 8.77 -9.11 15.71
C CYS A 126 10.08 -9.40 14.95
N THR A 127 10.00 -9.70 13.65
CA THR A 127 11.18 -9.88 12.78
C THR A 127 11.78 -8.54 12.32
N GLY A 128 11.05 -7.43 12.48
CA GLY A 128 11.45 -6.13 11.94
C GLY A 128 11.35 -6.00 10.43
N GLY A 129 10.64 -6.93 9.76
CA GLY A 129 10.21 -6.78 8.38
C GLY A 129 9.05 -5.78 8.21
N ARG A 130 8.43 -5.79 7.03
CA ARG A 130 7.23 -4.98 6.75
C ARG A 130 6.08 -5.39 7.67
N ALA A 131 5.61 -4.44 8.48
CA ALA A 131 4.53 -4.65 9.43
C ALA A 131 3.15 -4.64 8.76
N LEU A 132 2.82 -5.74 8.10
CA LEU A 132 1.53 -5.96 7.45
C LEU A 132 0.96 -7.31 7.89
N ALA A 133 -0.33 -7.33 8.23
CA ALA A 133 -1.00 -8.55 8.67
C ALA A 133 -0.89 -9.68 7.63
N SER A 134 -1.01 -9.37 6.34
CA SER A 134 -0.87 -10.34 5.25
C SER A 134 0.55 -10.95 5.17
N VAL A 135 1.58 -10.14 5.42
CA VAL A 135 2.98 -10.60 5.50
C VAL A 135 3.14 -11.54 6.69
N ALA A 136 2.69 -11.15 7.88
CA ALA A 136 2.76 -11.97 9.09
C ALA A 136 2.01 -13.31 8.92
N MET A 137 0.82 -13.29 8.32
CA MET A 137 0.03 -14.50 8.04
C MET A 137 0.76 -15.44 7.07
N LYS A 138 1.36 -14.91 6.00
CA LYS A 138 2.10 -15.72 5.02
C LYS A 138 3.40 -16.27 5.63
N GLN A 139 4.14 -15.47 6.38
CA GLN A 139 5.31 -15.93 7.13
C GLN A 139 4.94 -17.01 8.13
N GLY A 140 3.82 -16.87 8.85
CA GLY A 140 3.29 -17.89 9.76
C GLY A 140 3.01 -19.23 9.08
N LYS A 141 2.44 -19.21 7.87
CA LYS A 141 2.26 -20.43 7.05
C LYS A 141 3.60 -21.06 6.68
N VAL A 142 4.56 -20.27 6.19
CA VAL A 142 5.91 -20.76 5.86
C VAL A 142 6.57 -21.38 7.09
N ALA A 143 6.51 -20.71 8.24
CA ALA A 143 7.09 -21.22 9.48
C ALA A 143 6.46 -22.55 9.91
N ALA A 144 5.13 -22.68 9.82
CA ALA A 144 4.44 -23.93 10.13
C ALA A 144 4.82 -25.07 9.17
N GLU A 145 4.91 -24.78 7.87
CA GLU A 145 5.33 -25.75 6.85
C GLU A 145 6.80 -26.19 7.07
N VAL A 146 7.71 -25.26 7.36
CA VAL A 146 9.12 -25.55 7.69
C VAL A 146 9.23 -26.42 8.93
N LEU A 147 8.47 -26.11 10.00
CA LEU A 147 8.40 -26.94 11.21
C LEU A 147 7.85 -28.35 10.93
N SER A 148 6.99 -28.49 9.93
CA SER A 148 6.49 -29.80 9.47
C SER A 148 7.48 -30.58 8.57
N GLY A 149 8.68 -30.05 8.34
CA GLY A 149 9.71 -30.68 7.51
C GLY A 149 9.58 -30.40 6.01
N GLN A 150 8.68 -29.48 5.61
CA GLN A 150 8.55 -29.08 4.21
C GLN A 150 9.64 -28.10 3.80
N ARG A 151 9.97 -28.09 2.50
CA ARG A 151 10.97 -27.19 1.91
C ARG A 151 10.25 -26.03 1.23
N VAL A 152 10.02 -24.96 1.99
CA VAL A 152 9.32 -23.75 1.53
C VAL A 152 10.02 -22.50 2.03
N GLN A 153 9.85 -21.39 1.30
CA GLN A 153 10.43 -20.09 1.62
C GLN A 153 9.39 -18.99 1.51
N PHE A 154 9.55 -17.96 2.32
CA PHE A 154 8.88 -16.69 2.16
C PHE A 154 9.61 -15.88 1.08
N ALA A 155 9.09 -15.94 -0.15
CA ALA A 155 9.67 -15.27 -1.31
C ALA A 155 8.58 -14.68 -2.23
N PRO A 156 7.70 -13.78 -1.74
CA PRO A 156 6.79 -13.06 -2.62
C PRO A 156 7.59 -12.11 -3.54
N LEU A 157 7.20 -12.00 -4.81
CA LEU A 157 7.78 -11.01 -5.73
C LEU A 157 7.32 -9.60 -5.37
N VAL A 158 6.08 -9.47 -4.88
CA VAL A 158 5.50 -8.19 -4.50
C VAL A 158 4.69 -8.27 -3.21
N THR A 159 4.55 -7.14 -2.52
CA THR A 159 3.69 -7.05 -1.33
C THR A 159 2.77 -5.84 -1.49
N PRO A 160 1.46 -6.05 -1.70
CA PRO A 160 0.51 -4.96 -1.85
C PRO A 160 0.35 -4.19 -0.55
N LEU A 161 0.11 -2.89 -0.68
CA LEU A 161 -0.29 -1.99 0.39
C LEU A 161 -1.67 -1.43 0.07
N VAL A 162 -2.56 -1.43 1.05
CA VAL A 162 -3.87 -0.79 0.98
C VAL A 162 -3.95 0.24 2.09
N VAL A 163 -4.46 1.42 1.77
CA VAL A 163 -4.70 2.51 2.72
C VAL A 163 -6.15 2.93 2.59
N HIS A 164 -6.91 2.76 3.66
CA HIS A 164 -8.36 2.93 3.70
C HIS A 164 -8.81 4.39 3.87
N THR A 165 -8.25 5.29 3.05
CA THR A 165 -8.67 6.69 2.94
C THR A 165 -9.97 6.85 2.14
N ALA A 166 -10.36 8.10 1.85
CA ALA A 166 -11.50 8.41 1.01
C ALA A 166 -11.08 9.37 -0.13
N PRO A 167 -10.83 8.93 -1.37
CA PRO A 167 -10.94 7.55 -1.87
C PRO A 167 -9.89 6.62 -1.23
N GLU A 168 -10.17 5.32 -1.26
CA GLU A 168 -9.19 4.29 -0.89
C GLU A 168 -8.06 4.30 -1.90
N ILE A 169 -6.84 3.98 -1.46
CA ILE A 169 -5.70 3.82 -2.34
C ILE A 169 -5.02 2.48 -2.08
N ALA A 170 -4.60 1.82 -3.13
CA ALA A 170 -3.85 0.57 -3.07
C ALA A 170 -2.73 0.57 -4.10
N MET A 171 -1.60 -0.04 -3.76
CA MET A 171 -0.40 -0.06 -4.60
C MET A 171 0.34 -1.38 -4.46
N VAL A 172 1.00 -1.80 -5.53
CA VAL A 172 1.82 -3.02 -5.58
C VAL A 172 2.92 -2.86 -6.63
N GLY A 173 4.11 -3.44 -6.38
CA GLY A 173 5.24 -3.35 -7.29
C GLY A 173 5.87 -1.95 -7.35
N TYR A 174 6.47 -1.61 -8.49
CA TYR A 174 7.20 -0.36 -8.69
C TYR A 174 6.31 0.82 -9.10
N LEU A 175 6.66 2.01 -8.64
CA LEU A 175 6.35 3.26 -9.33
C LEU A 175 7.22 3.45 -10.57
N ALA A 176 6.82 4.33 -11.49
CA ALA A 176 7.55 4.54 -12.74
C ALA A 176 9.00 5.00 -12.52
N ASP A 177 9.23 5.92 -11.58
CA ASP A 177 10.57 6.41 -11.24
C ASP A 177 11.42 5.31 -10.57
N GLU A 178 10.80 4.48 -9.73
CA GLU A 178 11.47 3.35 -9.07
C GLU A 178 11.87 2.26 -10.08
N ALA A 179 10.98 1.94 -11.03
CA ALA A 179 11.28 1.01 -12.11
C ALA A 179 12.42 1.52 -13.01
N THR A 180 12.42 2.82 -13.32
CA THR A 180 13.50 3.46 -14.09
C THR A 180 14.83 3.40 -13.32
N GLN A 181 14.81 3.70 -12.02
CA GLN A 181 16.00 3.59 -11.15
C GLN A 181 16.50 2.14 -11.02
N ALA A 182 15.60 1.17 -11.07
CA ALA A 182 15.93 -0.26 -11.10
C ALA A 182 16.46 -0.73 -12.47
N GLY A 183 16.51 0.14 -13.48
CA GLY A 183 17.10 -0.14 -14.79
C GLY A 183 16.13 -0.69 -15.83
N TYR A 184 14.82 -0.67 -15.57
CA TYR A 184 13.82 -1.05 -16.57
C TYR A 184 13.54 0.12 -17.51
N PRO A 185 13.45 -0.10 -18.84
CA PRO A 185 12.76 0.85 -19.70
C PRO A 185 11.27 0.79 -19.38
N VAL A 186 10.64 1.95 -19.16
CA VAL A 186 9.28 2.01 -18.60
C VAL A 186 8.26 2.49 -19.63
N VAL A 187 7.12 1.80 -19.70
CA VAL A 187 5.87 2.30 -20.27
C VAL A 187 4.82 2.36 -19.17
N THR A 188 4.01 3.42 -19.18
CA THR A 188 2.97 3.65 -18.16
C THR A 188 1.59 3.69 -18.79
N GLY A 189 0.60 3.13 -18.10
CA GLY A 189 -0.81 3.22 -18.47
C GLY A 189 -1.61 3.94 -17.40
N ARG A 190 -2.60 4.72 -17.82
CA ARG A 190 -3.47 5.47 -16.92
C ARG A 190 -4.92 5.42 -17.38
N PHE A 191 -5.80 5.01 -16.49
CA PHE A 191 -7.25 5.07 -16.70
C PHE A 191 -7.98 5.85 -15.60
N PRO A 192 -8.66 6.97 -15.93
CA PRO A 192 -9.48 7.71 -14.97
C PRO A 192 -10.80 6.98 -14.71
N LEU A 193 -11.21 6.86 -13.44
CA LEU A 193 -12.49 6.22 -13.10
C LEU A 193 -13.72 7.02 -13.57
N ALA A 194 -13.55 8.28 -13.96
CA ALA A 194 -14.56 9.08 -14.66
C ALA A 194 -15.00 8.46 -16.00
N ALA A 195 -14.14 7.64 -16.61
CA ALA A 195 -14.45 6.88 -17.83
C ALA A 195 -14.93 5.45 -17.54
N ASN A 196 -15.02 5.03 -16.26
CA ASN A 196 -15.51 3.70 -15.89
C ASN A 196 -17.03 3.74 -15.62
N GLY A 197 -17.81 3.05 -16.46
CA GLY A 197 -19.27 2.99 -16.30
C GLY A 197 -19.72 2.50 -14.93
N ARG A 198 -19.03 1.50 -14.35
CA ARG A 198 -19.37 0.99 -13.01
C ARG A 198 -19.14 2.05 -11.92
N ALA A 199 -18.03 2.79 -11.97
CA ALA A 199 -17.73 3.85 -11.01
C ALA A 199 -18.79 4.97 -11.04
N LEU A 200 -19.29 5.31 -12.23
CA LEU A 200 -20.43 6.23 -12.40
C LEU A 200 -21.69 5.70 -11.73
N THR A 201 -22.04 4.43 -11.92
CA THR A 201 -23.23 3.83 -11.25
C THR A 201 -23.12 3.82 -9.72
N LEU A 202 -21.91 3.92 -9.17
CA LEU A 202 -21.65 3.98 -7.73
C LEU A 202 -21.58 5.43 -7.20
N GLY A 203 -21.61 6.44 -8.07
CA GLY A 203 -21.34 7.83 -7.70
C GLY A 203 -19.93 8.04 -7.13
N LYS A 204 -18.96 7.22 -7.55
CA LYS A 204 -17.58 7.17 -7.02
C LYS A 204 -16.56 7.16 -8.17
N ASP A 205 -16.71 8.09 -9.08
CA ASP A 205 -15.94 8.24 -10.32
C ASP A 205 -14.65 9.07 -10.16
N ASN A 206 -14.50 9.76 -9.02
CA ASN A 206 -13.26 10.45 -8.65
C ASN A 206 -12.16 9.45 -8.24
N GLY A 207 -11.47 8.89 -9.23
CA GLY A 207 -10.42 7.90 -9.04
C GLY A 207 -9.50 7.76 -10.27
N VAL A 208 -8.44 6.98 -10.11
CA VAL A 208 -7.52 6.60 -11.19
C VAL A 208 -6.96 5.19 -10.96
N ALA A 209 -6.72 4.45 -12.03
CA ALA A 209 -5.83 3.30 -12.07
C ALA A 209 -4.58 3.65 -12.89
N LEU A 210 -3.43 3.26 -12.39
CA LEU A 210 -2.11 3.50 -12.96
C LEU A 210 -1.37 2.17 -13.00
N ILE A 211 -0.69 1.90 -14.10
CA ILE A 211 0.18 0.74 -14.24
C ILE A 211 1.54 1.16 -14.76
N VAL A 212 2.54 0.37 -14.40
CA VAL A 212 3.93 0.49 -14.81
C VAL A 212 4.35 -0.85 -15.37
N ALA A 213 4.91 -0.87 -16.57
CA ALA A 213 5.38 -2.09 -17.22
C ALA A 213 6.76 -1.86 -17.87
N ASN A 214 7.48 -2.95 -18.08
CA ASN A 214 8.70 -2.95 -18.86
C ASN A 214 8.34 -2.69 -20.34
N ALA A 215 8.95 -1.69 -20.95
CA ALA A 215 8.66 -1.29 -22.33
C ALA A 215 9.16 -2.31 -23.36
N ASP A 216 10.17 -3.11 -23.02
CA ASP A 216 10.79 -4.05 -23.97
C ASP A 216 9.93 -5.30 -24.20
N ASP A 217 9.35 -5.85 -23.14
CA ASP A 217 8.61 -7.13 -23.16
C ASP A 217 7.16 -7.03 -22.66
N GLY A 218 6.75 -5.85 -22.16
CA GLY A 218 5.41 -5.60 -21.65
C GLY A 218 5.13 -6.21 -20.28
N VAL A 219 6.11 -6.79 -19.57
CA VAL A 219 5.89 -7.38 -18.24
C VAL A 219 5.41 -6.31 -17.24
N LEU A 220 4.35 -6.60 -16.51
CA LEU A 220 3.82 -5.71 -15.48
C LEU A 220 4.80 -5.61 -14.30
N LEU A 221 5.18 -4.39 -13.96
CA LEU A 221 6.14 -4.08 -12.89
C LEU A 221 5.47 -3.50 -11.64
N GLY A 222 4.33 -2.83 -11.81
CA GLY A 222 3.61 -2.24 -10.69
C GLY A 222 2.25 -1.67 -11.08
N ALA A 223 1.42 -1.41 -10.07
CA ALA A 223 0.13 -0.77 -10.22
C ALA A 223 -0.21 0.07 -9.00
N THR A 224 -0.93 1.18 -9.22
CA THR A 224 -1.53 2.01 -8.18
C THR A 224 -2.97 2.31 -8.55
N ILE A 225 -3.91 2.07 -7.64
CA ILE A 225 -5.33 2.34 -7.82
C ILE A 225 -5.78 3.26 -6.69
N ALA A 226 -6.38 4.40 -7.03
CA ALA A 226 -7.10 5.25 -6.09
C ALA A 226 -8.57 5.32 -6.51
N GLY A 227 -9.48 4.85 -5.67
CA GLY A 227 -10.90 4.75 -6.02
C GLY A 227 -11.70 3.81 -5.12
N PRO A 228 -12.98 3.55 -5.43
CA PRO A 228 -13.76 2.55 -4.73
C PRO A 228 -13.14 1.15 -4.90
N ARG A 229 -13.02 0.42 -3.79
CA ARG A 229 -12.55 -0.98 -3.74
C ARG A 229 -11.14 -1.16 -4.32
N ALA A 230 -10.28 -0.15 -4.24
CA ALA A 230 -8.89 -0.24 -4.68
C ALA A 230 -8.16 -1.43 -4.02
N GLY A 231 -8.44 -1.70 -2.74
CA GLY A 231 -7.87 -2.85 -2.02
C GLY A 231 -8.30 -4.21 -2.57
N ASP A 232 -9.52 -4.33 -3.10
CA ASP A 232 -9.98 -5.57 -3.73
C ASP A 232 -9.37 -5.74 -5.13
N LEU A 233 -9.19 -4.63 -5.85
CA LEU A 233 -8.69 -4.62 -7.23
C LEU A 233 -7.18 -4.87 -7.29
N ILE A 234 -6.41 -4.37 -6.33
CA ILE A 234 -4.94 -4.50 -6.33
C ILE A 234 -4.48 -5.97 -6.27
N GLY A 235 -5.32 -6.87 -5.74
CA GLY A 235 -5.05 -8.30 -5.74
C GLY A 235 -4.89 -8.90 -7.14
N GLN A 236 -5.58 -8.36 -8.15
CA GLN A 236 -5.41 -8.80 -9.54
C GLN A 236 -4.05 -8.38 -10.10
N ALA A 237 -3.59 -7.16 -9.80
CA ALA A 237 -2.26 -6.71 -10.18
C ALA A 237 -1.16 -7.49 -9.43
N ALA A 238 -1.35 -7.78 -8.14
CA ALA A 238 -0.43 -8.61 -7.38
C ALA A 238 -0.30 -10.01 -7.99
N LEU A 239 -1.43 -10.65 -8.33
CA LEU A 239 -1.44 -11.94 -9.03
C LEU A 239 -0.73 -11.85 -10.39
N ALA A 240 -1.04 -10.83 -11.18
CA ALA A 240 -0.43 -10.63 -12.49
C ALA A 240 1.10 -10.52 -12.40
N ILE A 241 1.63 -9.76 -11.45
CA ILE A 241 3.09 -9.65 -11.23
C ILE A 241 3.68 -10.98 -10.77
N GLU A 242 3.05 -11.68 -9.83
CA GLU A 242 3.50 -13.01 -9.37
C GLU A 242 3.52 -14.06 -10.50
N MET A 243 2.66 -13.90 -11.50
CA MET A 243 2.60 -14.76 -12.70
C MET A 243 3.53 -14.32 -13.84
N GLY A 244 4.23 -13.18 -13.70
CA GLY A 244 5.02 -12.58 -14.79
C GLY A 244 4.17 -12.13 -15.99
N ALA A 245 2.93 -11.74 -15.75
CA ALA A 245 1.99 -11.36 -16.79
C ALA A 245 2.39 -10.06 -17.48
N THR A 246 2.06 -9.98 -18.76
CA THR A 246 2.28 -8.80 -19.61
C THR A 246 1.06 -7.89 -19.69
N LEU A 247 1.24 -6.70 -20.24
CA LEU A 247 0.14 -5.80 -20.61
C LEU A 247 -0.88 -6.49 -21.52
N THR A 248 -0.42 -7.34 -22.44
CA THR A 248 -1.29 -8.10 -23.34
C THR A 248 -2.13 -9.12 -22.56
N ASP A 249 -1.54 -9.83 -21.58
CA ASP A 249 -2.30 -10.76 -20.74
C ASP A 249 -3.40 -10.05 -19.96
N LEU A 250 -3.12 -8.84 -19.44
CA LEU A 250 -4.16 -8.02 -18.80
C LEU A 250 -5.23 -7.53 -19.77
N ALA A 251 -4.89 -7.29 -21.03
CA ALA A 251 -5.79 -6.72 -22.03
C ALA A 251 -6.67 -7.75 -22.75
N GLU A 252 -6.22 -9.00 -22.85
CA GLU A 252 -6.91 -10.04 -23.65
C GLU A 252 -7.87 -10.92 -22.82
N ILE A 253 -7.88 -10.83 -21.49
CA ILE A 253 -8.89 -11.54 -20.68
C ILE A 253 -10.26 -10.88 -20.78
N LEU A 254 -11.31 -11.69 -20.62
CA LEU A 254 -12.69 -11.20 -20.61
C LEU A 254 -13.05 -10.62 -19.23
N TYR A 255 -13.16 -9.31 -19.15
CA TYR A 255 -13.68 -8.63 -17.96
C TYR A 255 -15.20 -8.64 -17.94
N ALA A 256 -15.78 -8.78 -16.74
CA ALA A 256 -17.20 -8.55 -16.55
C ALA A 256 -17.53 -7.07 -16.80
N HIS A 257 -18.63 -6.79 -17.51
CA HIS A 257 -19.06 -5.43 -17.81
C HIS A 257 -20.51 -5.19 -17.35
N PRO A 258 -20.83 -4.07 -16.67
CA PRO A 258 -19.88 -3.08 -16.15
C PRO A 258 -19.25 -3.55 -14.82
N SER A 259 -17.93 -3.39 -14.67
CA SER A 259 -17.22 -3.67 -13.42
C SER A 259 -16.09 -2.66 -13.13
N LEU A 260 -15.64 -2.60 -11.88
CA LEU A 260 -14.48 -1.80 -11.51
C LEU A 260 -13.15 -2.45 -11.95
N SER A 261 -13.13 -3.76 -12.18
CA SER A 261 -11.91 -4.45 -12.62
C SER A 261 -11.44 -4.05 -14.01
N GLU A 262 -12.35 -3.57 -14.86
CA GLU A 262 -12.04 -3.03 -16.19
C GLU A 262 -11.01 -1.88 -16.16
N VAL A 263 -10.76 -1.25 -15.00
CA VAL A 263 -9.71 -0.22 -14.89
C VAL A 263 -8.30 -0.78 -15.15
N LEU A 264 -8.05 -2.06 -14.90
CA LEU A 264 -6.77 -2.72 -15.22
C LEU A 264 -6.65 -2.99 -16.72
N LEU A 265 -7.73 -3.47 -17.36
CA LEU A 265 -7.84 -3.61 -18.81
C LEU A 265 -7.49 -2.29 -19.50
N GLU A 266 -8.23 -1.24 -19.18
CA GLU A 266 -8.12 0.03 -19.88
C GLU A 266 -6.79 0.74 -19.59
N SER A 267 -6.22 0.53 -18.40
CA SER A 267 -4.86 1.01 -18.11
C SER A 267 -3.83 0.26 -18.96
N ALA A 268 -3.98 -1.05 -19.15
CA ALA A 268 -3.11 -1.86 -20.01
C ALA A 268 -3.24 -1.46 -21.48
N GLU A 269 -4.46 -1.33 -21.99
CA GLU A 269 -4.68 -0.86 -23.35
C GLU A 269 -4.20 0.57 -23.56
N ASN A 270 -4.27 1.43 -22.53
CA ASN A 270 -3.71 2.77 -22.60
C ASN A 270 -2.18 2.74 -22.74
N ALA A 271 -1.49 1.90 -21.98
CA ALA A 271 -0.05 1.69 -22.13
C ALA A 271 0.31 1.12 -23.51
N LEU A 272 -0.56 0.29 -24.09
CA LEU A 272 -0.43 -0.27 -25.44
C LEU A 272 -0.88 0.68 -26.56
N GLY A 273 -1.40 1.88 -26.23
CA GLY A 273 -1.87 2.86 -27.21
C GLY A 273 -3.20 2.52 -27.90
N ARG A 274 -3.99 1.61 -27.34
CA ARG A 274 -5.24 1.08 -27.94
C ARG A 274 -6.48 1.17 -27.05
N ALA A 275 -6.44 1.95 -25.96
CA ALA A 275 -7.58 2.11 -25.06
C ALA A 275 -8.84 2.60 -25.80
N ILE A 276 -10.00 2.04 -25.44
CA ILE A 276 -11.27 2.29 -26.10
C ILE A 276 -12.04 3.43 -25.43
N HIS A 277 -12.06 3.49 -24.10
CA HIS A 277 -12.92 4.42 -23.36
C HIS A 277 -12.25 5.77 -23.04
N ILE A 278 -10.99 5.96 -23.44
CA ILE A 278 -10.27 7.22 -23.35
C ILE A 278 -9.46 7.47 -24.62
N LEU A 279 -9.23 8.75 -24.94
CA LEU A 279 -8.31 9.11 -26.02
C LEU A 279 -6.88 8.75 -25.59
N SER A 280 -6.25 7.85 -26.35
CA SER A 280 -4.82 7.59 -26.22
C SER A 280 -4.04 8.84 -26.63
N LYS A 281 -3.02 9.21 -25.84
CA LYS A 281 -2.07 10.25 -26.27
C LYS A 281 -1.21 9.61 -27.36
N GLY A 282 -1.44 10.02 -28.61
CA GLY A 282 -0.54 9.76 -29.73
C GLY A 282 0.75 10.54 -29.61
#